data_AF-A0A950RAA0-F1
#
_entry.id   AF-A0A950RAA0-F1
#
_cell.length_a   1.000
_cell.length_b   1.000
_cell.length_c   1.000
_cell.angle_alpha   90.00
_cell.angle_beta   90.00
_cell.angle_gamma   90.00
#
_symmetry.space_group_name_H-M   'P 1'
#
loop_
_entity.id
_entity.type
_entity.pdbx_description
1 polymer ?
#
loop_
_entity_poly.entity_id
_entity_poly.type
_entity_poly.pdbx_seq_one_letter_code
_entity_poly.pdbx_strand_id
1 'polypeptide(L)' 'MGQPAARLTDMHTCPMATGPVPHVGGPIVAPGAPTVLTGDLP' A
#
# COMPACT_ATOMS: atom_id res chain seq x y z
N MET A 1 4.91 17.30 5.75
CA MET A 1 5.47 16.22 4.91
C MET A 1 6.52 15.51 5.74
N GLY A 2 6.30 14.24 6.10
CA GLY A 2 7.15 13.48 7.03
C GLY A 2 6.64 12.04 7.26
N GLN A 3 5.86 11.53 6.33
CA GLN A 3 5.35 10.15 6.37
C GLN A 3 6.27 9.28 5.51
N PRO A 4 6.42 7.99 5.85
CA PRO A 4 7.20 7.06 5.04
C PRO A 4 6.64 6.97 3.62
N ALA A 5 7.52 6.80 2.64
CA ALA A 5 7.12 6.57 1.25
C ALA A 5 6.52 5.17 1.12
N ALA A 6 5.34 5.07 0.49
CA ALA A 6 4.72 3.80 0.17
C ALA A 6 5.43 3.13 -1.02
N ARG A 7 5.57 1.81 -0.96
CA ARG A 7 6.23 0.99 -1.98
C ARG A 7 5.48 -0.31 -2.20
N LEU A 8 5.86 -1.05 -3.24
CA LEU A 8 5.28 -2.36 -3.51
C LEU A 8 5.37 -3.27 -2.28
N THR A 9 4.36 -4.12 -2.09
CA THR A 9 4.22 -5.07 -0.96
C THR A 9 3.87 -4.47 0.41
N ASP A 10 3.91 -3.15 0.59
CA ASP A 10 3.40 -2.53 1.82
C ASP A 10 1.90 -2.84 1.99
N MET A 11 1.46 -3.04 3.23
CA MET A 11 0.06 -3.36 3.50
C MET A 11 -0.78 -2.08 3.61
N HIS A 12 -1.86 -2.01 2.84
CA HIS A 12 -2.90 -1.01 3.07
C HIS A 12 -4.02 -1.59 3.93
N THR A 13 -4.66 -0.74 4.72
CA THR A 13 -5.95 -1.05 5.34
C THR A 13 -7.05 -0.68 4.36
N CYS A 14 -7.97 -1.60 4.03
CA CYS A 14 -9.08 -1.28 3.13
C CYS A 14 -9.98 -0.21 3.80
N PRO A 15 -10.25 0.94 3.14
CA PRO A 15 -11.09 1.99 3.71
C PRO A 15 -12.58 1.62 3.70
N MET A 16 -12.97 0.59 2.96
CA MET A 16 -14.35 0.12 2.89
C MET A 16 -14.66 -0.86 4.02
N ALA A 17 -15.93 -0.86 4.43
CA ALA A 17 -16.47 -1.82 5.38
C ALA A 17 -17.89 -2.20 4.95
N THR A 18 -18.33 -3.40 5.37
CA THR A 18 -19.72 -3.82 5.23
C THR A 18 -20.36 -3.75 6.62
N GLY A 19 -21.00 -2.60 6.91
CA GLY A 19 -21.52 -2.32 8.24
C GLY A 19 -20.39 -2.30 9.29
N PRO A 20 -20.52 -3.02 10.42
CA PRO A 20 -19.47 -3.08 11.43
C PRO A 20 -18.29 -3.99 11.06
N VAL A 21 -18.35 -4.70 9.92
CA VAL A 21 -17.32 -5.67 9.51
C VAL A 21 -16.33 -4.98 8.58
N PRO A 22 -15.08 -4.73 9.01
CA PRO A 22 -14.05 -4.14 8.16
C PRO A 22 -13.64 -5.11 7.05
N HIS A 23 -13.34 -4.58 5.87
CA HIS A 23 -12.76 -5.39 4.81
C HIS A 23 -11.29 -5.71 5.11
N VAL A 24 -10.82 -6.82 4.55
CA VAL A 24 -9.40 -7.17 4.60
C VAL A 24 -8.65 -6.29 3.60
N GLY A 25 -7.63 -5.58 4.08
CA GLY A 25 -6.69 -4.87 3.24
C GLY A 25 -5.80 -5.80 2.42
N GLY A 26 -4.79 -5.25 1.76
CA GLY A 26 -3.89 -6.06 0.95
C GLY A 26 -2.55 -5.39 0.69
N PRO A 27 -1.60 -6.12 0.10
CA PRO A 27 -0.37 -5.51 -0.35
C PRO A 27 -0.66 -4.49 -1.46
N ILE A 28 0.11 -3.41 -1.48
CA ILE A 28 0.21 -2.54 -2.66
C ILE A 28 0.80 -3.39 -3.79
N VAL A 29 0.03 -3.48 -4.88
CA VAL A 29 0.39 -4.23 -6.08
C VAL A 29 0.62 -3.26 -7.25
N ALA A 30 1.19 -3.80 -8.34
CA ALA A 30 1.58 -3.05 -9.53
C ALA A 30 0.44 -2.15 -10.08
N PRO A 31 0.80 -1.02 -10.74
CA PRO A 31 2.14 -0.62 -11.17
C PRO A 31 2.91 0.24 -10.14
N GLY A 32 4.21 -0.05 -9.99
CA GLY A 32 5.19 0.84 -9.35
C GLY A 32 6.07 1.54 -10.39
N ALA A 33 6.85 2.54 -9.97
CA ALA A 33 7.75 3.26 -10.88
C ALA A 33 9.11 2.53 -10.94
N PRO A 34 9.50 1.93 -12.08
CA PRO A 34 10.62 0.97 -12.13
C PRO A 34 11.99 1.55 -11.79
N THR A 35 12.13 2.88 -11.82
CA THR A 35 13.37 3.59 -11.52
C THR A 35 13.34 4.38 -10.21
N VAL A 36 12.20 4.43 -9.51
CA VAL A 36 12.06 5.16 -8.24
C VAL A 36 11.92 4.15 -7.12
N LEU A 37 13.06 3.82 -6.50
CA LEU A 37 13.14 2.71 -5.54
C LEU A 37 13.17 3.22 -4.10
N THR A 38 12.28 2.69 -3.26
CA THR A 38 12.27 2.91 -1.80
C THR A 38 12.61 1.60 -1.09
N GLY A 39 13.83 1.52 -0.55
CA GLY A 39 14.35 0.30 0.05
C GLY A 39 14.30 -0.89 -0.92
N ASP A 40 14.89 -0.68 -2.11
CA ASP A 40 15.03 -1.64 -3.21
C ASP A 40 13.72 -2.16 -3.84
N LEU A 41 12.60 -1.49 -3.55
CA LEU A 41 11.29 -1.80 -4.13
C LEU A 41 10.72 -0.57 -4.86
N PRO A 42 10.08 -0.77 -6.04
CA PRO A 42 9.43 0.29 -6.80
C PRO A 42 8.06 0.72 -6.25
#